data_AF-A0A8J2Z3J2-F1
#
_entry.id   AF-A0A8J2Z3J2-F1
#
_cell.length_a   1.000
_cell.length_b   1.000
_cell.length_c   1.000
_cell.angle_alpha   90.00
_cell.angle_beta   90.00
_cell.angle_gamma   90.00
#
_symmetry.space_group_name_H-M   'P 1'
#
loop_
_entity.id
_entity.type
_entity.pdbx_description
1 polymer ?
#
loop_
_entity_poly.entity_id
_entity_poly.type
_entity_poly.pdbx_seq_one_letter_code
_entity_poly.pdbx_strand_id
1 'polypeptide(L)'
;MINTLIKRITRLLSLGVMILSIGYSALLPVDKTLINMKLVNDYNDIYALAITKDTSNWIQAWLYTVGGTAIDTDFNLVQIANITNSYILPVDLESKQSTTRALIFLSTNVGLTRIVSLSLNNQPISLSTATEVLSLLPSANLVYPPQIIPDSATEDFLVLPFASSVALYKYTPATPSLTFLRTETVPFSNQTVRQVLPFKGFMVVITENNLTPPPVGYAHFIALGVNKEFATINLSSIDGVYLTYDPATQQTLLKTASDPVGIEVQNAPMPYGVIGMQSIQ
;
A
#
# COMPACT_ATOMS: atom_id res chain seq x y z
N MET A 1 9.41 12.88 27.16
CA MET A 1 9.76 12.61 25.75
C MET A 1 10.68 11.39 25.60
N ILE A 2 11.76 11.28 26.38
CA ILE A 2 12.70 10.14 26.36
C ILE A 2 12.03 8.78 26.68
N ASN A 3 11.15 8.73 27.69
CA ASN A 3 10.43 7.49 28.06
C ASN A 3 9.50 6.95 26.96
N THR A 4 8.94 7.81 26.11
CA THR A 4 8.05 7.40 25.02
C THR A 4 8.84 6.86 23.83
N LEU A 5 10.01 7.44 23.56
CA LEU A 5 10.94 6.98 22.53
C LEU A 5 11.56 5.62 22.91
N ILE A 6 12.01 5.45 24.16
CA ILE A 6 12.55 4.18 24.65
C ILE A 6 11.49 3.08 24.60
N LYS A 7 10.23 3.36 24.97
CA LYS A 7 9.10 2.40 24.86
C LYS A 7 8.79 2.03 23.41
N ARG A 8 8.89 2.97 22.46
CA ARG A 8 8.70 2.68 21.03
C ARG A 8 9.85 1.83 20.48
N ILE A 9 11.09 2.17 20.82
CA ILE A 9 12.28 1.40 20.42
C ILE A 9 12.24 -0.01 20.99
N THR A 10 11.92 -0.19 22.29
CA THR A 10 11.80 -1.52 22.89
C THR A 10 10.66 -2.33 22.28
N ARG A 11 9.50 -1.72 21.99
CA ARG A 11 8.40 -2.40 21.29
C ARG A 11 8.78 -2.82 19.87
N LEU A 12 9.44 -1.95 19.12
CA LEU A 12 9.96 -2.24 17.77
C LEU A 12 11.04 -3.33 17.80
N LEU A 13 11.95 -3.29 18.77
CA LEU A 13 12.96 -4.32 18.97
C LEU A 13 12.31 -5.65 19.34
N SER A 14 11.35 -5.67 20.27
CA SER A 14 10.65 -6.89 20.65
C SER A 14 9.81 -7.45 19.51
N LEU A 15 9.20 -6.59 18.68
CA LEU A 15 8.47 -7.01 17.49
C LEU A 15 9.42 -7.56 16.41
N GLY A 16 10.59 -6.93 16.22
CA GLY A 16 11.62 -7.40 15.29
C GLY A 16 12.25 -8.74 15.72
N VAL A 17 12.57 -8.89 17.01
CA VAL A 17 13.03 -10.16 17.59
C VAL A 17 11.94 -11.22 17.50
N MET A 18 10.67 -10.85 17.72
CA MET A 18 9.52 -11.74 17.56
C MET A 18 9.39 -12.22 16.11
N ILE A 19 9.46 -11.33 15.11
CA ILE A 19 9.40 -11.68 13.68
C ILE A 19 10.55 -12.61 13.28
N LEU A 20 11.78 -12.33 13.72
CA LEU A 20 12.93 -13.19 13.45
C LEU A 20 12.80 -14.56 14.13
N SER A 21 12.30 -14.59 15.37
CA SER A 21 12.03 -15.84 16.08
C SER A 21 10.88 -16.63 15.46
N ILE A 22 9.84 -15.97 14.93
CA ILE A 22 8.73 -16.62 14.21
C ILE A 22 9.27 -17.27 12.93
N GLY A 23 10.05 -16.55 12.12
CA GLY A 23 10.63 -17.10 10.89
C GLY A 23 11.56 -18.29 11.15
N TYR A 24 12.28 -18.29 12.28
CA TYR A 24 13.14 -19.42 12.69
C TYR A 24 12.35 -20.57 13.35
N SER A 25 11.25 -20.28 14.05
CA SER A 25 10.39 -21.26 14.72
C SER A 25 9.35 -21.90 13.80
N ALA A 26 9.07 -21.28 12.65
CA ALA A 26 8.06 -21.72 11.68
C ALA A 26 8.38 -23.06 11.00
N LEU A 27 9.53 -23.70 11.29
CA LEU A 27 9.95 -25.00 10.74
C LEU A 27 9.64 -25.14 9.25
N LEU A 28 9.98 -24.12 8.47
CA LEU A 28 9.76 -24.14 7.02
C LEU A 28 10.42 -25.40 6.44
N PRO A 29 9.72 -26.16 5.57
CA PRO A 29 10.32 -27.34 4.95
C PRO A 29 11.60 -26.96 4.20
N VAL A 30 12.58 -27.87 4.22
CA VAL A 30 13.96 -27.60 3.72
C VAL A 30 14.00 -27.26 2.23
N ASP A 31 12.99 -27.67 1.46
CA ASP A 31 12.82 -27.41 0.04
C ASP A 31 12.10 -26.09 -0.27
N LYS A 32 11.75 -25.29 0.75
CA LYS A 32 11.03 -24.02 0.62
C LYS A 32 11.93 -22.85 0.98
N THR A 33 11.96 -21.86 0.10
CA THR A 33 12.62 -20.57 0.32
C THR A 33 11.60 -19.54 0.78
N LEU A 34 11.82 -18.91 1.94
CA LEU A 34 11.01 -17.78 2.40
C LEU A 34 11.22 -16.57 1.47
N ILE A 35 10.13 -16.02 0.93
CA ILE A 35 10.15 -14.81 0.10
C ILE A 35 9.78 -13.58 0.93
N ASN A 36 8.71 -13.65 1.71
CA ASN A 36 8.30 -12.58 2.63
C ASN A 36 7.43 -13.15 3.75
N MET A 37 7.32 -12.42 4.84
CA MET A 37 6.41 -12.71 5.95
C MET A 37 5.84 -11.41 6.50
N LYS A 38 4.55 -11.41 6.80
CA LYS A 38 3.89 -10.27 7.43
C LYS A 38 2.91 -10.72 8.48
N LEU A 39 2.80 -9.92 9.54
CA LEU A 39 1.82 -10.14 10.58
C LEU A 39 0.43 -9.73 10.07
N VAL A 40 -0.55 -10.61 10.29
CA VAL A 40 -1.97 -10.38 10.07
C VAL A 40 -2.68 -10.58 11.39
N ASN A 41 -3.81 -9.91 11.60
CA ASN A 41 -4.54 -9.95 12.85
C ASN A 41 -5.96 -10.47 12.63
N ASP A 42 -6.49 -11.14 13.65
CA ASP A 42 -7.91 -11.45 13.78
C ASP A 42 -8.38 -11.01 15.16
N TYR A 43 -8.95 -9.81 15.23
CA TYR A 43 -9.34 -9.14 16.46
C TYR A 43 -8.18 -9.07 17.48
N ASN A 44 -8.18 -9.97 18.46
CA ASN A 44 -7.23 -9.99 19.57
C ASN A 44 -5.98 -10.83 19.26
N ASP A 45 -6.02 -11.66 18.22
CA ASP A 45 -4.94 -12.57 17.89
C ASP A 45 -4.12 -12.06 16.71
N ILE A 46 -2.83 -12.41 16.72
CA ILE A 46 -1.88 -12.07 15.66
C ILE A 46 -1.33 -13.37 15.09
N TYR A 47 -1.21 -13.41 13.78
CA TYR A 47 -0.69 -14.54 13.02
C TYR A 47 0.39 -14.06 12.07
N ALA A 48 1.27 -14.96 11.66
CA ALA A 48 2.24 -14.70 10.62
C ALA A 48 1.79 -15.36 9.32
N LEU A 49 1.56 -14.54 8.30
CA LEU A 49 1.37 -14.98 6.93
C LEU A 49 2.72 -14.99 6.22
N ALA A 50 3.22 -16.18 5.92
CA ALA A 50 4.49 -16.36 5.22
C ALA A 50 4.26 -16.79 3.77
N ILE A 51 5.03 -16.20 2.86
CA ILE A 51 5.03 -16.53 1.43
C ILE A 51 6.35 -17.21 1.11
N THR A 52 6.27 -18.41 0.57
CA THR A 52 7.44 -19.21 0.20
C THR A 52 7.43 -19.53 -1.28
N LYS A 53 8.60 -19.96 -1.78
CA LYS A 53 8.76 -20.54 -3.10
C LYS A 53 9.47 -21.89 -2.98
N ASP A 54 8.99 -22.90 -3.70
CA ASP A 54 9.66 -24.19 -3.79
C ASP A 54 10.62 -24.30 -4.99
N THR A 55 11.28 -25.44 -5.13
CA THR A 55 12.20 -25.73 -6.23
C THR A 55 11.52 -25.82 -7.60
N SER A 56 10.20 -26.05 -7.63
CA SER A 56 9.37 -26.07 -8.84
C SER A 56 8.75 -24.71 -9.17
N ASN A 57 9.14 -23.65 -8.45
CA ASN A 57 8.62 -22.29 -8.54
C ASN A 57 7.13 -22.14 -8.19
N TRP A 58 6.56 -23.06 -7.41
CA TRP A 58 5.28 -22.82 -6.75
C TRP A 58 5.43 -21.79 -5.64
N ILE A 59 4.59 -20.77 -5.70
CA ILE A 59 4.43 -19.77 -4.65
C ILE A 59 3.33 -20.23 -3.72
N GLN A 60 3.62 -20.28 -2.44
CA GLN A 60 2.71 -20.83 -1.43
C GLN A 60 2.55 -19.86 -0.27
N ALA A 61 1.36 -19.87 0.33
CA ALA A 61 1.06 -19.19 1.57
C ALA A 61 1.00 -20.19 2.73
N TRP A 62 1.47 -19.72 3.87
CA TRP A 62 1.48 -20.43 5.13
C TRP A 62 0.96 -19.50 6.21
N LEU A 63 0.18 -20.04 7.14
CA LEU A 63 -0.31 -19.30 8.27
C LEU A 63 0.22 -19.92 9.57
N TYR A 64 0.85 -19.12 10.40
CA TYR A 64 1.41 -19.53 11.68
C TYR A 64 0.83 -18.71 12.82
N THR A 65 0.70 -19.34 13.98
CA THR A 65 0.56 -18.62 15.26
C THR A 65 1.82 -17.80 15.55
N VAL A 66 1.74 -16.81 16.45
CA VAL A 66 2.93 -16.09 16.97
C VAL A 66 3.97 -17.05 17.59
N GLY A 67 3.53 -18.22 18.07
CA GLY A 67 4.41 -19.27 18.62
C GLY A 67 5.13 -20.12 17.58
N GLY A 68 4.93 -19.89 16.27
CA GLY A 68 5.55 -20.66 15.19
C GLY A 68 4.84 -21.95 14.83
N THR A 69 3.72 -22.29 15.49
CA THR A 69 2.90 -23.45 15.11
C THR A 69 2.13 -23.13 13.83
N ALA A 70 2.27 -24.00 12.82
CA ALA A 70 1.52 -23.91 11.57
C ALA A 70 0.02 -24.17 11.82
N ILE A 71 -0.82 -23.30 11.27
CA ILE A 71 -2.27 -23.42 11.24
C ILE A 71 -2.67 -24.01 9.89
N ASP A 72 -2.16 -23.41 8.81
CA ASP A 72 -2.28 -23.92 7.46
C ASP A 72 -0.91 -24.14 6.85
N THR A 73 -0.79 -25.26 6.16
CA THR A 73 0.43 -25.68 5.47
C THR A 73 0.21 -25.74 3.97
N ASP A 74 1.18 -25.25 3.19
CA ASP A 74 1.25 -25.45 1.74
C ASP A 74 0.03 -24.97 0.92
N PHE A 75 -0.53 -23.80 1.23
CA PHE A 75 -1.62 -23.25 0.41
C PHE A 75 -1.05 -22.70 -0.91
N ASN A 76 -1.23 -23.44 -2.01
CA ASN A 76 -0.73 -23.03 -3.33
C ASN A 76 -1.44 -21.77 -3.83
N LEU A 77 -0.65 -20.76 -4.19
CA LEU A 77 -1.16 -19.51 -4.75
C LEU A 77 -1.09 -19.52 -6.28
N VAL A 78 0.10 -19.74 -6.81
CA VAL A 78 0.39 -19.63 -8.25
C VAL A 78 1.78 -20.20 -8.53
N GLN A 79 2.04 -20.62 -9.76
CA GLN A 79 3.37 -21.02 -10.22
C GLN A 79 4.01 -19.90 -11.05
N ILE A 80 5.11 -19.31 -10.58
CA ILE A 80 5.82 -18.22 -11.28
C ILE A 80 7.33 -18.39 -11.12
N ALA A 81 8.02 -18.52 -12.25
CA ALA A 81 9.47 -18.57 -12.26
C ALA A 81 10.10 -17.24 -11.81
N ASN A 82 11.26 -17.34 -11.15
CA ASN A 82 12.13 -16.19 -10.86
C ASN A 82 11.50 -15.07 -10.01
N ILE A 83 10.48 -15.37 -9.18
CA ILE A 83 10.08 -14.45 -8.12
C ILE A 83 11.26 -14.24 -7.18
N THR A 84 11.62 -12.98 -6.99
CA THR A 84 12.74 -12.52 -6.15
C THR A 84 12.25 -11.73 -4.95
N ASN A 85 11.05 -11.16 -5.02
CA ASN A 85 10.48 -10.37 -3.94
C ASN A 85 8.95 -10.52 -3.92
N SER A 86 8.36 -10.30 -2.76
CA SER A 86 6.92 -10.10 -2.67
C SER A 86 6.59 -8.97 -1.70
N TYR A 87 5.39 -8.40 -1.81
CA TYR A 87 4.82 -7.54 -0.79
C TYR A 87 3.46 -8.11 -0.38
N ILE A 88 3.19 -8.14 0.92
CA ILE A 88 1.91 -8.58 1.47
C ILE A 88 1.17 -7.34 1.97
N LEU A 89 -0.04 -7.11 1.48
CA LEU A 89 -0.94 -6.06 1.95
C LEU A 89 -2.15 -6.72 2.64
N PRO A 90 -2.16 -6.82 3.97
CA PRO A 90 -3.35 -7.21 4.72
C PRO A 90 -4.45 -6.19 4.49
N VAL A 91 -5.67 -6.66 4.28
CA VAL A 91 -6.86 -5.85 4.02
C VAL A 91 -7.91 -6.18 5.08
N ASP A 92 -8.28 -5.15 5.82
CA ASP A 92 -9.39 -5.16 6.75
C ASP A 92 -10.51 -4.30 6.15
N LEU A 93 -11.38 -4.97 5.39
CA LEU A 93 -12.50 -4.32 4.69
C LEU A 93 -13.49 -3.64 5.64
N GLU A 94 -13.58 -4.11 6.89
CA GLU A 94 -14.56 -3.59 7.85
C GLU A 94 -13.95 -2.62 8.86
N SER A 95 -12.62 -2.41 8.83
CA SER A 95 -11.87 -1.63 9.81
C SER A 95 -12.11 -2.10 11.25
N LYS A 96 -12.25 -3.42 11.46
CA LYS A 96 -12.55 -4.05 12.76
C LYS A 96 -11.35 -4.76 13.39
N GLN A 97 -10.14 -4.45 12.95
CA GLN A 97 -8.90 -5.10 13.34
C GLN A 97 -8.92 -6.60 13.00
N SER A 98 -9.49 -6.95 11.85
CA SER A 98 -9.60 -8.34 11.41
C SER A 98 -9.27 -8.41 9.92
N THR A 99 -8.10 -8.99 9.61
CA THR A 99 -7.66 -9.21 8.23
C THR A 99 -8.54 -10.29 7.62
N THR A 100 -9.34 -9.94 6.62
CA THR A 100 -10.19 -10.89 5.89
C THR A 100 -9.60 -11.28 4.55
N ARG A 101 -8.67 -10.46 4.05
CA ARG A 101 -7.98 -10.66 2.77
C ARG A 101 -6.54 -10.18 2.85
N ALA A 102 -5.67 -10.73 2.01
CA ALA A 102 -4.35 -10.23 1.76
C ALA A 102 -4.11 -10.14 0.24
N LEU A 103 -3.68 -8.97 -0.23
CA LEU A 103 -3.14 -8.84 -1.58
C LEU A 103 -1.65 -9.13 -1.56
N ILE A 104 -1.22 -10.08 -2.39
CA ILE A 104 0.15 -10.56 -2.49
C ILE A 104 0.70 -10.09 -3.84
N PHE A 105 1.65 -9.17 -3.79
CA PHE A 105 2.31 -8.59 -4.95
C PHE A 105 3.59 -9.38 -5.20
N LEU A 106 3.67 -10.08 -6.32
CA LEU A 106 4.78 -10.96 -6.66
C LEU A 106 5.63 -10.32 -7.75
N SER A 107 6.90 -10.09 -7.45
CA SER A 107 7.84 -9.39 -8.33
C SER A 107 9.04 -10.25 -8.68
N THR A 108 9.49 -10.10 -9.91
CA THR A 108 10.78 -10.59 -10.40
C THR A 108 11.80 -9.46 -10.34
N ASN A 109 13.03 -9.69 -10.82
CA ASN A 109 14.04 -8.64 -10.96
C ASN A 109 13.64 -7.53 -11.93
N VAL A 110 12.74 -7.80 -12.89
CA VAL A 110 12.29 -6.82 -13.89
C VAL A 110 11.06 -6.03 -13.45
N GLY A 111 10.34 -6.46 -12.41
CA GLY A 111 9.17 -5.74 -11.91
C GLY A 111 8.06 -6.60 -11.33
N LEU A 112 6.98 -5.92 -10.95
CA LEU A 112 5.72 -6.54 -10.51
C LEU A 112 5.14 -7.38 -11.65
N THR A 113 4.88 -8.66 -11.39
CA THR A 113 4.46 -9.64 -12.41
C THR A 113 3.05 -10.18 -12.16
N ARG A 114 2.68 -10.37 -10.89
CA ARG A 114 1.37 -10.88 -10.49
C ARG A 114 0.89 -10.24 -9.19
N ILE A 115 -0.43 -10.15 -9.06
CA ILE A 115 -1.11 -9.84 -7.80
C ILE A 115 -2.06 -11.01 -7.53
N VAL A 116 -1.98 -11.58 -6.35
CA VAL A 116 -2.88 -12.64 -5.89
C VAL A 116 -3.68 -12.13 -4.71
N SER A 117 -5.00 -12.24 -4.78
CA SER A 117 -5.88 -12.00 -3.64
C SER A 117 -6.07 -13.31 -2.88
N LEU A 118 -5.60 -13.36 -1.64
CA LEU A 118 -5.77 -14.48 -0.72
C LEU A 118 -6.85 -14.11 0.32
N SER A 119 -7.88 -14.93 0.45
CA SER A 119 -8.92 -14.78 1.46
C SER A 119 -8.56 -15.56 2.72
N LEU A 120 -8.80 -14.95 3.87
CA LEU A 120 -8.68 -15.56 5.18
C LEU A 120 -10.10 -15.78 5.74
N ASN A 121 -10.39 -17.00 6.17
CA ASN A 121 -11.53 -17.26 7.05
C ASN A 121 -11.07 -16.96 8.48
N ASN A 122 -11.92 -16.35 9.31
CA ASN A 122 -11.56 -15.94 10.67
C ASN A 122 -12.27 -16.80 11.73
N GLN A 123 -13.07 -17.79 11.33
CA GLN A 123 -13.78 -18.71 12.25
C GLN A 123 -13.86 -20.14 11.67
N PRO A 124 -12.88 -21.02 11.96
CA PRO A 124 -11.57 -20.74 12.55
C PRO A 124 -10.67 -19.94 11.58
N ILE A 125 -9.60 -19.33 12.11
CA ILE A 125 -8.61 -18.67 11.27
C ILE A 125 -8.00 -19.69 10.29
N SER A 126 -8.13 -19.45 8.99
CA SER A 126 -7.53 -20.30 7.98
C SER A 126 -7.37 -19.59 6.64
N LEU A 127 -6.48 -20.10 5.80
CA LEU A 127 -6.41 -19.77 4.39
C LEU A 127 -7.58 -20.44 3.66
N SER A 128 -8.25 -19.72 2.76
CA SER A 128 -9.49 -20.20 2.13
C SER A 128 -9.41 -20.26 0.62
N THR A 129 -9.27 -19.11 -0.04
CA THR A 129 -9.28 -19.00 -1.50
C THR A 129 -8.17 -18.08 -1.98
N ALA A 130 -7.50 -18.44 -3.07
CA ALA A 130 -6.62 -17.54 -3.80
C ALA A 130 -7.18 -17.28 -5.20
N THR A 131 -7.08 -16.04 -5.65
CA THR A 131 -7.51 -15.64 -6.99
C THR A 131 -6.45 -14.72 -7.56
N GLU A 132 -5.91 -15.09 -8.72
CA GLU A 132 -5.08 -14.17 -9.51
C GLU A 132 -5.91 -12.96 -9.92
N VAL A 133 -5.43 -11.79 -9.56
CA VAL A 133 -6.13 -10.55 -9.87
C VAL A 133 -5.61 -10.06 -11.22
N LEU A 134 -6.29 -10.50 -12.27
CA LEU A 134 -5.89 -10.24 -13.65
C LEU A 134 -5.98 -8.74 -13.96
N SER A 135 -4.86 -8.15 -14.36
CA SER A 135 -4.81 -6.81 -14.95
C SER A 135 -3.49 -6.63 -15.72
N LEU A 136 -3.45 -5.66 -16.63
CA LEU A 136 -2.19 -5.24 -17.25
C LEU A 136 -1.37 -4.50 -16.19
N LEU A 137 -0.27 -5.11 -15.76
CA LEU A 137 0.65 -4.54 -14.79
C LEU A 137 1.85 -3.91 -15.51
N PRO A 138 2.29 -2.71 -15.13
CA PRO A 138 3.53 -2.16 -15.63
C PRO A 138 4.71 -3.07 -15.26
N SER A 139 5.58 -3.35 -16.22
CA SER A 139 6.85 -4.05 -16.01
C SER A 139 7.87 -3.15 -15.32
N ALA A 140 7.61 -2.81 -14.06
CA ALA A 140 8.44 -1.94 -13.24
C ALA A 140 8.42 -2.37 -11.78
N ASN A 141 9.47 -2.01 -11.04
CA ASN A 141 9.56 -2.25 -9.62
C ASN A 141 8.76 -1.20 -8.84
N LEU A 142 8.02 -1.66 -7.84
CA LEU A 142 7.38 -0.78 -6.86
C LEU A 142 8.47 -0.09 -6.03
N VAL A 143 8.35 1.22 -5.85
CA VAL A 143 9.29 2.02 -5.04
C VAL A 143 8.73 2.43 -3.69
N TYR A 144 7.42 2.25 -3.51
CA TYR A 144 6.72 2.52 -2.27
C TYR A 144 5.64 1.43 -2.05
N PRO A 145 5.31 1.08 -0.80
CA PRO A 145 4.27 0.09 -0.52
C PRO A 145 2.94 0.42 -1.22
N PRO A 146 2.29 -0.56 -1.87
CA PRO A 146 0.93 -0.42 -2.40
C PRO A 146 -0.04 0.10 -1.35
N GLN A 147 -0.98 0.96 -1.76
CA GLN A 147 -2.02 1.51 -0.89
C GLN A 147 -3.40 1.10 -1.39
N ILE A 148 -4.31 0.78 -0.47
CA ILE A 148 -5.74 0.67 -0.75
C ILE A 148 -6.42 1.90 -0.16
N ILE A 149 -7.26 2.54 -0.97
CA ILE A 149 -8.02 3.72 -0.58
C ILE A 149 -9.50 3.42 -0.81
N PRO A 150 -10.34 3.44 0.23
CA PRO A 150 -11.77 3.19 0.07
C PRO A 150 -12.45 4.18 -0.88
N ASP A 151 -13.25 3.67 -1.80
CA ASP A 151 -14.04 4.48 -2.73
C ASP A 151 -15.53 4.40 -2.40
N SER A 152 -16.07 3.19 -2.46
CA SER A 152 -17.48 2.89 -2.24
C SER A 152 -17.65 1.69 -1.31
N ALA A 153 -18.89 1.22 -1.12
CA ALA A 153 -19.17 0.03 -0.33
C ALA A 153 -18.66 -1.28 -0.99
N THR A 154 -18.39 -1.25 -2.30
CA THR A 154 -18.07 -2.45 -3.09
C THR A 154 -16.73 -2.38 -3.81
N GLU A 155 -16.17 -1.19 -3.94
CA GLU A 155 -14.93 -0.95 -4.67
C GLU A 155 -13.99 -0.07 -3.85
N ASP A 156 -12.69 -0.34 -4.02
CA ASP A 156 -11.60 0.48 -3.51
C ASP A 156 -10.68 0.91 -4.65
N PHE A 157 -9.84 1.91 -4.42
CA PHE A 157 -8.70 2.19 -5.28
C PHE A 157 -7.48 1.42 -4.81
N LEU A 158 -6.80 0.75 -5.73
CA LEU A 158 -5.45 0.22 -5.53
C LEU A 158 -4.43 1.14 -6.19
N VAL A 159 -3.51 1.66 -5.39
CA VAL A 159 -2.43 2.57 -5.82
C VAL A 159 -1.12 1.80 -5.85
N LEU A 160 -0.48 1.73 -7.03
CA LEU A 160 0.79 1.07 -7.27
C LEU A 160 1.87 2.10 -7.63
N PRO A 161 2.80 2.42 -6.71
CA PRO A 161 3.80 3.46 -6.93
C PRO A 161 5.07 2.87 -7.56
N PHE A 162 5.42 3.37 -8.74
CA PHE A 162 6.67 3.08 -9.46
C PHE A 162 7.62 4.27 -9.39
N ALA A 163 8.85 4.09 -9.85
CA ALA A 163 9.91 5.10 -9.72
C ALA A 163 9.51 6.48 -10.26
N SER A 164 8.89 6.54 -11.43
CA SER A 164 8.53 7.78 -12.11
C SER A 164 7.04 7.86 -12.46
N SER A 165 6.21 7.01 -11.87
CA SER A 165 4.78 7.02 -12.13
C SER A 165 3.97 6.33 -11.04
N VAL A 166 2.67 6.56 -11.04
CA VAL A 166 1.72 5.80 -10.22
C VAL A 166 0.66 5.17 -11.12
N ALA A 167 0.41 3.88 -10.96
CA ALA A 167 -0.74 3.20 -11.57
C ALA A 167 -1.90 3.13 -10.58
N LEU A 168 -3.11 3.39 -11.09
CA LEU A 168 -4.35 3.39 -10.33
C LEU A 168 -5.31 2.37 -10.92
N TYR A 169 -5.86 1.53 -10.05
CA TYR A 169 -6.86 0.52 -10.40
C TYR A 169 -8.08 0.64 -9.50
N LYS A 170 -9.25 0.29 -10.01
CA LYS A 170 -10.38 -0.12 -9.19
C LYS A 170 -10.17 -1.56 -8.76
N TYR A 171 -10.23 -1.81 -7.46
CA TYR A 171 -10.19 -3.12 -6.85
C TYR A 171 -11.58 -3.47 -6.34
N THR A 172 -12.13 -4.60 -6.79
CA THR A 172 -13.41 -5.14 -6.26
C THR A 172 -13.08 -6.30 -5.33
N PRO A 173 -13.15 -6.14 -3.99
CA PRO A 173 -12.74 -7.19 -3.07
C PRO A 173 -13.66 -8.41 -3.14
N ALA A 174 -14.97 -8.22 -3.23
CA ALA A 174 -15.95 -9.31 -3.21
C ALA A 174 -15.70 -10.37 -4.29
N THR A 175 -15.39 -9.92 -5.52
CA THR A 175 -14.94 -10.73 -6.65
C THR A 175 -13.58 -10.22 -7.08
N PRO A 176 -12.47 -10.72 -6.51
CA PRO A 176 -11.14 -10.13 -6.66
C PRO A 176 -10.77 -9.83 -8.10
N SER A 177 -10.88 -8.56 -8.48
CA SER A 177 -10.62 -8.08 -9.82
C SER A 177 -9.99 -6.71 -9.78
N LEU A 178 -9.19 -6.40 -10.79
CA LEU A 178 -8.57 -5.09 -10.98
C LEU A 178 -8.99 -4.54 -12.33
N THR A 179 -9.59 -3.36 -12.32
CA THR A 179 -9.88 -2.60 -13.53
C THR A 179 -8.94 -1.42 -13.58
N PHE A 180 -8.11 -1.34 -14.63
CA PHE A 180 -7.16 -0.24 -14.78
C PHE A 180 -7.92 1.06 -15.09
N LEU A 181 -7.66 2.12 -14.33
CA LEU A 181 -8.43 3.37 -14.41
C LEU A 181 -8.01 4.31 -15.55
N ARG A 182 -6.87 4.06 -16.17
CA ARG A 182 -6.39 4.78 -17.36
C ARG A 182 -5.73 3.78 -18.30
N THR A 183 -5.41 4.13 -19.53
CA THR A 183 -4.50 3.33 -20.38
C THR A 183 -3.01 3.60 -20.08
N GLU A 184 -2.72 4.61 -19.26
CA GLU A 184 -1.36 5.10 -18.97
C GLU A 184 -1.23 5.48 -17.48
N THR A 185 -0.10 5.14 -16.86
CA THR A 185 0.24 5.55 -15.48
C THR A 185 0.35 7.07 -15.37
N VAL A 186 0.04 7.68 -14.22
CA VAL A 186 0.29 9.12 -13.99
C VAL A 186 1.80 9.35 -14.00
N PRO A 187 2.37 10.02 -15.01
CA PRO A 187 3.82 10.12 -15.16
C PRO A 187 4.36 11.35 -14.43
N PHE A 188 5.51 11.19 -13.76
CA PHE A 188 6.27 12.26 -13.13
C PHE A 188 7.60 12.44 -13.88
N SER A 189 7.55 13.15 -15.00
CA SER A 189 8.73 13.35 -15.86
C SER A 189 9.87 13.98 -15.08
N ASN A 190 11.06 13.36 -15.14
CA ASN A 190 12.28 13.80 -14.45
C ASN A 190 12.21 13.83 -12.92
N GLN A 191 11.23 13.15 -12.33
CA GLN A 191 11.06 13.10 -10.90
C GLN A 191 10.97 11.65 -10.43
N THR A 192 11.33 11.43 -9.17
CA THR A 192 11.28 10.13 -8.52
C THR A 192 10.27 10.14 -7.38
N VAL A 193 9.36 9.16 -7.35
CA VAL A 193 8.39 9.01 -6.25
C VAL A 193 9.14 8.68 -4.96
N ARG A 194 8.89 9.47 -3.91
CA ARG A 194 9.47 9.31 -2.57
C ARG A 194 8.44 8.82 -1.56
N GLN A 195 7.21 9.31 -1.65
CA GLN A 195 6.14 8.97 -0.72
C GLN A 195 4.77 9.07 -1.37
N VAL A 196 3.84 8.24 -0.93
CA VAL A 196 2.42 8.36 -1.28
C VAL A 196 1.62 8.51 0.01
N LEU A 197 0.82 9.56 0.07
CA LEU A 197 -0.09 9.86 1.19
C LEU A 197 -1.53 9.62 0.72
N PRO A 198 -2.19 8.55 1.19
CA PRO A 198 -3.55 8.24 0.82
C PRO A 198 -4.57 9.10 1.59
N PHE A 199 -5.56 9.65 0.88
CA PHE A 199 -6.75 10.28 1.45
C PHE A 199 -8.00 9.71 0.75
N LYS A 200 -9.18 9.84 1.34
CA LYS A 200 -10.39 9.30 0.71
C LYS A 200 -10.75 10.13 -0.55
N GLY A 201 -10.82 9.53 -1.72
CA GLY A 201 -11.14 10.25 -2.97
C GLY A 201 -10.00 11.06 -3.62
N PHE A 202 -8.86 11.30 -2.96
CA PHE A 202 -7.65 11.84 -3.60
C PHE A 202 -6.37 11.29 -2.95
N MET A 203 -5.22 11.43 -3.59
CA MET A 203 -3.93 11.10 -3.00
C MET A 203 -2.93 12.21 -3.23
N VAL A 204 -1.92 12.29 -2.35
CA VAL A 204 -0.75 13.15 -2.55
C VAL A 204 0.46 12.28 -2.83
N VAL A 205 1.12 12.51 -3.96
CA VAL A 205 2.36 11.83 -4.32
C VAL A 205 3.50 12.82 -4.15
N ILE A 206 4.41 12.54 -3.23
CA ILE A 206 5.62 13.32 -3.03
C ILE A 206 6.69 12.76 -3.95
N THR A 207 7.20 13.62 -4.81
CA THR A 207 8.27 13.30 -5.75
C THR A 207 9.47 14.21 -5.52
N GLU A 208 10.61 13.82 -6.05
CA GLU A 208 11.84 14.61 -5.99
C GLU A 208 12.50 14.66 -7.37
N ASN A 209 12.79 15.87 -7.83
CA ASN A 209 13.62 16.14 -8.99
C ASN A 209 15.08 16.24 -8.56
N ASN A 210 15.89 15.31 -9.04
CA ASN A 210 17.32 15.23 -8.75
C ASN A 210 18.21 15.80 -9.88
N LEU A 211 17.62 16.37 -10.94
CA LEU A 211 18.37 16.90 -12.09
C LEU A 211 19.06 18.24 -11.78
N THR A 212 18.57 19.00 -10.80
CA THR A 212 19.14 20.29 -10.40
C THR A 212 19.44 20.28 -8.89
N PRO A 213 20.69 20.49 -8.46
CA PRO A 213 21.03 20.68 -7.05
C PRO A 213 20.63 22.08 -6.54
N PRO A 214 20.07 22.23 -5.32
CA PRO A 214 19.63 21.16 -4.41
C PRO A 214 18.37 20.46 -4.93
N PRO A 215 18.14 19.17 -4.58
CA PRO A 215 16.94 18.44 -5.00
C PRO A 215 15.65 19.22 -4.68
N VAL A 216 14.73 19.22 -5.63
CA VAL A 216 13.46 19.94 -5.52
C VAL A 216 12.33 18.94 -5.32
N GLY A 217 11.65 19.03 -4.17
CA GLY A 217 10.48 18.21 -3.86
C GLY A 217 9.20 18.78 -4.46
N TYR A 218 8.35 17.92 -5.00
CA TYR A 218 7.00 18.29 -5.45
C TYR A 218 5.95 17.45 -4.73
N ALA A 219 4.77 18.03 -4.53
CA ALA A 219 3.58 17.33 -4.08
C ALA A 219 2.52 17.37 -5.18
N HIS A 220 2.21 16.20 -5.73
CA HIS A 220 1.22 15.99 -6.77
C HIS A 220 -0.10 15.55 -6.15
N PHE A 221 -1.15 16.34 -6.35
CA PHE A 221 -2.48 16.06 -5.82
C PHE A 221 -3.35 15.47 -6.92
N ILE A 222 -3.74 14.20 -6.73
CA ILE A 222 -4.43 13.42 -7.75
C ILE A 222 -5.79 13.00 -7.20
N ALA A 223 -6.86 13.48 -7.81
CA ALA A 223 -8.22 13.07 -7.50
C ALA A 223 -8.47 11.67 -8.07
N LEU A 224 -8.88 10.73 -7.23
CA LEU A 224 -9.01 9.31 -7.58
C LEU A 224 -10.29 9.04 -8.37
N GLY A 225 -11.41 9.66 -7.98
CA GLY A 225 -12.72 9.45 -8.61
C GLY A 225 -12.81 9.92 -10.06
N VAL A 226 -12.08 10.99 -10.41
CA VAL A 226 -11.96 11.50 -11.79
C VAL A 226 -10.61 11.18 -12.42
N ASN A 227 -9.72 10.52 -11.67
CA ASN A 227 -8.38 10.12 -12.09
C ASN A 227 -7.57 11.26 -12.74
N LYS A 228 -7.52 12.42 -12.07
CA LYS A 228 -6.91 13.65 -12.61
C LYS A 228 -6.02 14.33 -11.57
N GLU A 229 -4.81 14.71 -11.97
CA GLU A 229 -3.99 15.64 -11.19
C GLU A 229 -4.65 17.03 -11.24
N PHE A 230 -5.00 17.56 -10.07
CA PHE A 230 -5.66 18.87 -9.97
C PHE A 230 -4.73 19.96 -9.43
N ALA A 231 -3.62 19.59 -8.77
CA ALA A 231 -2.61 20.52 -8.33
C ALA A 231 -1.23 19.86 -8.24
N THR A 232 -0.19 20.65 -8.53
CA THR A 232 1.20 20.29 -8.23
C THR A 232 1.86 21.45 -7.51
N ILE A 233 2.42 21.17 -6.34
CA ILE A 233 3.04 22.18 -5.48
C ILE A 233 4.54 21.93 -5.43
N ASN A 234 5.34 22.97 -5.70
CA ASN A 234 6.76 22.96 -5.41
C ASN A 234 6.98 23.20 -3.90
N LEU A 235 7.49 22.18 -3.20
CA LEU A 235 7.69 22.20 -1.75
C LEU A 235 8.86 23.09 -1.32
N SER A 236 9.74 23.52 -2.24
CA SER A 236 10.84 24.43 -1.92
C SER A 236 10.45 25.92 -1.96
N SER A 237 9.31 26.26 -2.54
CA SER A 237 8.93 27.65 -2.80
C SER A 237 7.53 28.04 -2.33
N ILE A 238 6.74 27.10 -1.80
CA ILE A 238 5.35 27.33 -1.39
C ILE A 238 5.19 26.96 0.07
N ASP A 239 4.91 27.98 0.88
CA ASP A 239 4.60 27.83 2.30
C ASP A 239 3.10 27.64 2.53
N GLY A 240 2.78 26.90 3.60
CA GLY A 240 1.43 26.83 4.15
C GLY A 240 0.41 26.25 3.18
N VAL A 241 0.65 25.04 2.68
CA VAL A 241 -0.36 24.27 1.93
C VAL A 241 -1.33 23.66 2.93
N TYR A 242 -2.63 23.91 2.75
CA TYR A 242 -3.68 23.36 3.60
C TYR A 242 -4.99 23.13 2.86
N LEU A 243 -5.74 22.11 3.32
CA LEU A 243 -7.13 21.92 2.91
C LEU A 243 -8.06 22.73 3.80
N THR A 244 -9.06 23.35 3.18
CA THR A 244 -10.18 23.98 3.87
C THR A 244 -11.51 23.53 3.26
N TYR A 245 -12.60 23.87 3.94
CA TYR A 245 -13.95 23.59 3.51
C TYR A 245 -14.74 24.90 3.40
N ASP A 246 -15.32 25.16 2.24
CA ASP A 246 -16.25 26.25 2.04
C ASP A 246 -17.69 25.76 2.34
N PRO A 247 -18.31 26.21 3.44
CA PRO A 247 -19.65 25.79 3.82
C PRO A 247 -20.75 26.33 2.90
N ALA A 248 -20.49 27.41 2.14
CA ALA A 248 -21.48 28.00 1.25
C ALA A 248 -21.56 27.23 -0.06
N THR A 249 -20.41 26.90 -0.66
CA THR A 249 -20.35 26.12 -1.91
C THR A 249 -20.31 24.61 -1.67
N GLN A 250 -20.11 24.18 -0.42
CA GLN A 250 -19.92 22.77 -0.06
C GLN A 250 -18.69 22.13 -0.70
N GLN A 251 -17.66 22.95 -0.98
CA GLN A 251 -16.45 22.49 -1.67
C GLN A 251 -15.28 22.32 -0.70
N THR A 252 -14.49 21.27 -0.92
CA THR A 252 -13.17 21.14 -0.29
C THR A 252 -12.14 21.83 -1.19
N LEU A 253 -11.35 22.74 -0.63
CA LEU A 253 -10.40 23.57 -1.37
C LEU A 253 -8.97 23.34 -0.85
N LEU A 254 -8.02 23.13 -1.76
CA LEU A 254 -6.59 23.20 -1.51
C LEU A 254 -6.13 24.65 -1.62
N LYS A 255 -5.70 25.23 -0.50
CA LYS A 255 -5.19 26.61 -0.42
C LYS A 255 -3.71 26.62 -0.09
N THR A 256 -3.07 27.74 -0.41
CA THR A 256 -1.71 28.05 0.04
C THR A 256 -1.73 29.37 0.81
N ALA A 257 -0.61 29.76 1.42
CA ALA A 257 -0.51 31.08 2.05
C ALA A 257 -0.66 32.24 1.04
N SER A 258 -0.26 32.02 -0.22
CA SER A 258 -0.32 33.01 -1.29
C SER A 258 -1.58 32.93 -2.17
N ASP A 259 -2.29 31.81 -2.14
CA ASP A 259 -3.58 31.62 -2.83
C ASP A 259 -4.70 31.27 -1.83
N PRO A 260 -5.38 32.29 -1.29
CA PRO A 260 -6.50 32.09 -0.36
C PRO A 260 -7.82 31.72 -1.06
N VAL A 261 -7.89 31.72 -2.41
CA VAL A 261 -9.07 31.25 -3.15
C VAL A 261 -9.04 29.73 -3.22
N GLY A 262 -7.90 29.18 -3.61
CA GLY A 262 -7.64 27.74 -3.63
C GLY A 262 -8.25 26.98 -4.80
N ILE A 263 -7.84 25.72 -4.94
CA ILE A 263 -8.24 24.80 -5.99
C ILE A 263 -9.21 23.76 -5.41
N GLU A 264 -10.35 23.56 -6.04
CA GLU A 264 -11.32 22.53 -5.62
C GLU A 264 -10.74 21.11 -5.75
N VAL A 265 -10.89 20.33 -4.67
CA VAL A 265 -10.61 18.90 -4.68
C VAL A 265 -11.86 18.17 -5.15
N GLN A 266 -11.84 17.71 -6.41
CA GLN A 266 -12.98 17.02 -7.00
C GLN A 266 -13.27 15.69 -6.29
N ASN A 267 -14.54 15.45 -5.93
CA ASN A 267 -15.04 14.23 -5.28
C ASN A 267 -14.37 13.88 -3.93
N ALA A 268 -13.82 14.87 -3.23
CA ALA A 268 -13.37 14.71 -1.85
C ALA A 268 -14.58 14.59 -0.90
N PRO A 269 -14.67 13.55 -0.04
CA PRO A 269 -15.68 13.48 1.01
C PRO A 269 -15.52 14.63 2.01
N MET A 270 -16.65 15.18 2.46
CA MET A 270 -16.67 16.31 3.38
C MET A 270 -16.84 15.86 4.83
N PRO A 271 -16.27 16.57 5.82
CA PRO A 271 -15.17 17.55 5.74
C PRO A 271 -13.79 16.90 5.93
N TYR A 272 -12.77 17.43 5.25
CA TYR A 272 -11.37 17.11 5.54
C TYR A 272 -10.82 17.95 6.69
N GLY A 273 -10.05 17.32 7.59
CA GLY A 273 -9.21 18.05 8.54
C GLY A 273 -8.10 18.83 7.84
N VAL A 274 -7.47 19.77 8.56
CA VAL A 274 -6.35 20.56 8.03
C VAL A 274 -5.12 19.67 7.82
N ILE A 275 -4.62 19.58 6.59
CA ILE A 275 -3.33 18.93 6.27
C ILE A 275 -2.30 20.04 6.12
N GLY A 276 -1.38 20.19 7.08
CA GLY A 276 -0.23 21.09 6.91
C GLY A 276 0.93 20.38 6.23
N MET A 277 1.42 20.93 5.11
CA MET A 277 2.68 20.49 4.50
C MET A 277 3.73 21.59 4.64
N GLN A 278 4.92 21.22 5.14
CA GLN A 278 6.09 22.09 5.23
C GLN A 278 7.30 21.33 4.69
N SER A 279 8.19 22.01 3.99
CA SER A 279 9.53 21.48 3.75
C SER A 279 10.29 21.43 5.08
N ILE A 280 11.07 20.37 5.28
CA ILE A 280 12.06 20.34 6.36
C ILE A 280 13.18 21.27 5.89
N GLN A 281 13.35 22.41 6.58
CA GLN A 281 14.50 23.31 6.38
C GLN A 281 15.81 22.64 6.82
#